data_AF-A0A412XM26-F1
#
_entry.id   AF-A0A412XM26-F1
#
_cell.length_a   1.000
_cell.length_b   1.000
_cell.length_c   1.000
_cell.angle_alpha   90.00
_cell.angle_beta   90.00
_cell.angle_gamma   90.00
#
_symmetry.space_group_name_H-M   'P 1'
#
loop_
_entity.id
_entity.type
_entity.pdbx_description
1 polymer ?
#
loop_
_entity_poly.entity_id
_entity_poly.type
_entity_poly.pdbx_seq_one_letter_code
_entity_poly.pdbx_strand_id
1 'polypeptide(L)'
;MRIKFLSVIVSFLIVSFALSSCLDSDDNYEFSSDATIHAFGIDTIHGKHYKFTIDQLNRLIYNRDSLPVGSDTIIDRILIDTMTVTGWITSGSPTDTVFVMSDSVDLRPAMNNDAGMLFKAHAADGVTVREYKLKVNVHLQDPDSLVWTDMQKRGNVFSNTINLGQQKAVILGDELFVYTSNTTAYKTSTAPDKYNWSKVNVSNLPSDVKLTSAVEYNNALYMVTKSKRVFSSTNGGAWTEVTTLGDNVIVLINGFSDRLSGIVEINGKQYFNICKDGKNWETENTADNLTLEEVPAGFPTENISTTQTNTGNGVEKVVLAGMPLANEQETIPWFSLDGKGWASLANTVYDTSCPGMVNPAIMYYGDMFYCFGGELDAIYNSITGIAWSKTETKFLLPQEFKGKGAYSIIVEPTKDKTVAPTDKRDFIWVIFGGNGTKNEVWRGRLNRLGFEIQ
;
A
#
# COMPACT_ATOMS: atom_id res chain seq x y z
N MET A 1 72.38 -88.98 3.34
CA MET A 1 71.12 -88.54 2.72
C MET A 1 71.10 -87.01 2.77
N ARG A 2 71.26 -86.35 1.62
CA ARG A 2 71.49 -84.89 1.50
C ARG A 2 70.18 -84.13 1.71
N ILE A 3 70.13 -83.29 2.74
CA ILE A 3 68.99 -82.40 3.02
C ILE A 3 69.03 -81.24 2.00
N LYS A 4 68.40 -81.43 0.83
CA LYS A 4 68.14 -80.38 -0.17
C LYS A 4 66.84 -79.61 0.08
N PHE A 5 66.12 -79.91 1.17
CA PHE A 5 64.80 -79.36 1.46
C PHE A 5 64.81 -78.04 2.26
N LEU A 6 65.90 -77.73 2.99
CA LEU A 6 65.94 -76.56 3.88
C LEU A 6 66.02 -75.22 3.11
N SER A 7 66.74 -75.18 1.99
CA SER A 7 66.86 -73.97 1.16
C SER A 7 65.55 -73.60 0.45
N VAL A 8 64.71 -74.59 0.13
CA VAL A 8 63.41 -74.35 -0.51
C VAL A 8 62.39 -73.80 0.48
N ILE A 9 62.42 -74.26 1.74
CA ILE A 9 61.53 -73.80 2.80
C ILE A 9 61.86 -72.36 3.24
N VAL A 10 63.14 -72.01 3.34
CA VAL A 10 63.57 -70.63 3.68
C VAL A 10 63.26 -69.66 2.54
N SER A 11 63.43 -70.06 1.27
CA SER A 11 63.04 -69.23 0.13
C SER A 11 61.52 -69.06 0.00
N PHE A 12 60.72 -70.07 0.33
CA PHE A 12 59.25 -69.93 0.35
C PHE A 12 58.78 -69.01 1.49
N LEU A 13 59.39 -69.07 2.67
CA LEU A 13 59.06 -68.21 3.81
C LEU A 13 59.39 -66.73 3.53
N ILE A 14 60.50 -66.43 2.86
CA ILE A 14 60.89 -65.05 2.51
C ILE A 14 59.96 -64.47 1.43
N VAL A 15 59.49 -65.28 0.47
CA VAL A 15 58.50 -64.86 -0.53
C VAL A 15 57.11 -64.66 0.10
N SER A 16 56.74 -65.48 1.09
CA SER A 16 55.49 -65.30 1.85
C SER A 16 55.48 -64.01 2.68
N PHE A 17 56.61 -63.63 3.30
CA PHE A 17 56.71 -62.36 4.04
C PHE A 17 56.78 -61.12 3.13
N ALA A 18 57.37 -61.25 1.94
CA ALA A 18 57.41 -60.16 0.96
C ALA A 18 56.04 -59.89 0.30
N LEU A 19 55.20 -60.92 0.14
CA LEU A 19 53.84 -60.77 -0.39
C LEU A 19 52.80 -60.33 0.65
N SER A 20 53.04 -60.58 1.95
CA SER A 20 52.18 -60.06 3.03
C SER A 20 52.37 -58.56 3.32
N SER A 21 53.47 -57.94 2.86
CA SER A 21 53.69 -56.49 3.01
C SER A 21 53.03 -55.65 1.91
N CYS A 22 52.37 -56.28 0.94
CA CYS A 22 51.51 -55.64 -0.07
C CYS A 22 50.02 -55.95 0.15
N LEU A 23 49.68 -56.44 1.35
CA LEU A 23 48.32 -56.55 1.86
C LEU A 23 48.07 -55.49 2.94
N ASP A 24 48.75 -54.33 2.82
CA ASP A 24 48.23 -53.11 3.39
C ASP A 24 47.03 -52.75 2.52
N SER A 25 45.85 -53.17 2.95
CA SER A 25 44.62 -52.61 2.42
C SER A 25 44.60 -51.16 2.89
N ASP A 26 45.25 -50.28 2.12
CA ASP A 26 44.93 -48.86 2.11
C ASP A 26 43.46 -48.78 1.70
N ASP A 27 42.57 -48.95 2.67
CA ASP A 27 41.21 -48.47 2.57
C ASP A 27 41.33 -46.95 2.47
N ASN A 28 41.59 -46.47 1.25
CA ASN A 28 41.55 -45.06 0.92
C ASN A 28 40.08 -44.63 1.03
N TYR A 29 39.66 -44.28 2.24
CA TYR A 29 38.38 -43.65 2.49
C TYR A 29 38.39 -42.31 1.74
N GLU A 30 37.73 -42.27 0.58
CA GLU A 30 37.46 -41.02 -0.13
C GLU A 30 36.40 -40.25 0.67
N PHE A 31 36.86 -39.27 1.43
CA PHE A 31 35.97 -38.35 2.12
C PHE A 31 35.41 -37.33 1.13
N SER A 32 34.11 -37.06 1.22
CA SER A 32 33.46 -36.05 0.39
C SER A 32 34.04 -34.67 0.66
N SER A 33 34.38 -33.95 -0.41
CA SER A 33 34.74 -32.52 -0.38
C SER A 33 33.51 -31.60 -0.44
N ASP A 34 32.30 -32.13 -0.24
CA ASP A 34 31.08 -31.35 -0.22
C ASP A 34 30.93 -30.57 1.10
N ALA A 35 31.28 -29.28 1.05
CA ALA A 35 31.06 -28.32 2.12
C ALA A 35 29.80 -27.46 1.91
N THR A 36 28.78 -27.95 1.21
CA THR A 36 27.55 -27.16 0.97
C THR A 36 26.55 -27.29 2.10
N ILE A 37 25.86 -26.18 2.41
CA ILE A 37 24.68 -26.20 3.27
C ILE A 37 23.48 -26.50 2.36
N HIS A 38 22.81 -27.62 2.59
CA HIS A 38 21.70 -28.13 1.78
C HIS A 38 20.33 -27.63 2.25
N ALA A 39 20.20 -27.38 3.55
CA ALA A 39 18.98 -26.87 4.16
C ALA A 39 19.32 -25.96 5.34
N PHE A 40 18.46 -24.97 5.55
CA PHE A 40 18.54 -24.02 6.66
C PHE A 40 17.13 -23.63 7.09
N GLY A 41 16.91 -23.59 8.40
CA GLY A 41 15.64 -23.22 9.03
C GLY A 41 15.87 -22.77 10.46
N ILE A 42 15.00 -21.87 10.91
CA ILE A 42 14.94 -21.41 12.29
C ILE A 42 13.58 -21.82 12.87
N ASP A 43 13.55 -21.92 14.19
CA ASP A 43 12.33 -22.18 14.93
C ASP A 43 11.27 -21.08 14.68
N THR A 44 10.05 -21.36 15.12
CA THR A 44 8.90 -20.52 14.85
C THR A 44 9.03 -19.10 15.40
N ILE A 45 8.67 -18.13 14.56
CA ILE A 45 8.51 -16.73 14.95
C ILE A 45 7.01 -16.47 15.08
N HIS A 46 6.57 -16.13 16.29
CA HIS A 46 5.14 -15.99 16.62
C HIS A 46 4.30 -17.22 16.21
N GLY A 47 4.85 -18.43 16.38
CA GLY A 47 4.18 -19.70 16.08
C GLY A 47 4.10 -20.06 14.59
N LYS A 48 4.86 -19.38 13.71
CA LYS A 48 4.96 -19.69 12.27
C LYS A 48 6.41 -19.93 11.85
N HIS A 49 6.64 -20.89 10.95
CA HIS A 49 7.94 -21.07 10.29
C HIS A 49 8.05 -20.12 9.09
N TYR A 50 9.23 -19.52 8.93
CA TYR A 50 9.57 -18.65 7.80
C TYR A 50 10.58 -19.36 6.91
N LYS A 51 10.37 -19.30 5.59
CA LYS A 51 11.20 -20.00 4.61
C LYS A 51 12.48 -19.23 4.33
N PHE A 52 13.61 -19.90 4.47
CA PHE A 52 14.92 -19.39 4.05
C PHE A 52 15.30 -19.96 2.67
N THR A 53 16.01 -19.14 1.91
CA THR A 53 16.62 -19.47 0.61
C THR A 53 18.12 -19.52 0.79
N ILE A 54 18.75 -20.53 0.19
CA ILE A 54 20.20 -20.65 0.13
C ILE A 54 20.62 -20.34 -1.31
N ASP A 55 21.25 -19.20 -1.50
CA ASP A 55 21.94 -18.87 -2.74
C ASP A 55 23.32 -19.52 -2.70
N GLN A 56 23.45 -20.65 -3.39
CA GLN A 56 24.69 -21.42 -3.43
C GLN A 56 25.82 -20.70 -4.18
N LEU A 57 25.49 -19.81 -5.12
CA LEU A 57 26.49 -19.08 -5.92
C LEU A 57 27.13 -17.98 -5.08
N ASN A 58 26.30 -17.19 -4.41
CA ASN A 58 26.75 -16.08 -3.56
C ASN A 58 27.05 -16.50 -2.11
N ARG A 59 26.74 -17.75 -1.74
CA ARG A 59 26.86 -18.31 -0.38
C ARG A 59 26.11 -17.45 0.63
N LEU A 60 24.87 -17.08 0.27
CA LEU A 60 23.99 -16.26 1.09
C LEU A 60 22.75 -17.06 1.50
N ILE A 61 22.50 -17.13 2.79
CA ILE A 61 21.28 -17.65 3.38
C ILE A 61 20.42 -16.46 3.78
N TYR A 62 19.19 -16.40 3.28
CA TYR A 62 18.29 -15.28 3.55
C TYR A 62 16.83 -15.67 3.41
N ASN A 63 15.95 -15.03 4.17
CA ASN A 63 14.51 -15.11 3.98
C ASN A 63 14.07 -14.07 2.94
N ARG A 64 13.36 -14.50 1.89
CA ARG A 64 12.79 -13.60 0.89
C ARG A 64 11.66 -12.76 1.49
N ASP A 65 10.78 -13.42 2.24
CA ASP A 65 9.74 -12.76 3.01
C ASP A 65 10.29 -12.36 4.37
N SER A 66 10.21 -11.07 4.70
CA SER A 66 10.80 -10.53 5.94
C SER A 66 10.04 -11.03 7.16
N LEU A 67 10.76 -11.25 8.27
CA LEU A 67 10.11 -11.56 9.55
C LEU A 67 9.27 -10.36 10.03
N PRO A 68 8.24 -10.58 10.86
CA PRO A 68 7.43 -9.51 11.43
C PRO A 68 8.26 -8.49 12.22
N VAL A 69 7.77 -7.25 12.28
CA VAL A 69 8.34 -6.24 13.16
C VAL A 69 8.35 -6.72 14.62
N GLY A 70 9.41 -6.44 15.36
CA GLY A 70 9.58 -6.90 16.75
C GLY A 70 10.15 -8.32 16.91
N SER A 71 10.50 -8.99 15.79
CA SER A 71 11.14 -10.32 15.84
C SER A 71 12.52 -10.30 16.48
N ASP A 72 13.15 -9.13 16.65
CA ASP A 72 14.43 -8.94 17.35
C ASP A 72 14.42 -9.49 18.78
N THR A 73 13.25 -9.51 19.43
CA THR A 73 13.03 -10.07 20.77
C THR A 73 12.89 -11.61 20.81
N ILE A 74 12.83 -12.25 19.64
CA ILE A 74 12.76 -13.71 19.49
C ILE A 74 14.08 -14.21 18.91
N ILE A 75 14.61 -13.53 17.89
CA ILE A 75 15.86 -13.93 17.23
C ILE A 75 17.12 -13.61 18.05
N ASP A 76 16.99 -12.91 19.18
CA ASP A 76 18.09 -12.76 20.14
C ASP A 76 18.44 -14.07 20.86
N ARG A 77 17.51 -15.03 20.86
CA ARG A 77 17.69 -16.37 21.40
C ARG A 77 16.76 -17.37 20.71
N ILE A 78 17.15 -17.83 19.52
CA ILE A 78 16.36 -18.75 18.69
C ILE A 78 17.15 -20.00 18.30
N LEU A 79 16.47 -21.13 18.09
CA LEU A 79 17.09 -22.33 17.54
C LEU A 79 17.19 -22.23 16.01
N ILE A 80 18.35 -22.61 15.46
CA ILE A 80 18.43 -23.04 14.06
C ILE A 80 18.02 -24.52 14.09
N ASP A 81 16.73 -24.78 13.87
CA ASP A 81 16.14 -26.11 13.98
C ASP A 81 16.50 -27.04 12.81
N THR A 82 16.98 -26.46 11.71
CA THR A 82 17.34 -27.16 10.49
C THR A 82 18.66 -26.62 9.97
N MET A 83 19.69 -27.46 9.92
CA MET A 83 20.94 -27.16 9.23
C MET A 83 21.53 -28.46 8.68
N THR A 84 21.46 -28.66 7.37
CA THR A 84 21.93 -29.90 6.73
C THR A 84 23.24 -29.65 5.99
N VAL A 85 24.30 -30.35 6.39
CA VAL A 85 25.63 -30.36 5.78
C VAL A 85 26.20 -31.78 5.84
N THR A 86 27.09 -32.14 4.92
CA THR A 86 27.75 -33.46 4.90
C THR A 86 28.82 -33.60 6.00
N GLY A 87 29.54 -32.52 6.31
CA GLY A 87 30.51 -32.46 7.41
C GLY A 87 29.97 -31.73 8.64
N TRP A 88 30.65 -30.68 9.10
CA TRP A 88 30.26 -29.92 10.31
C TRP A 88 30.26 -28.41 10.07
N ILE A 89 29.58 -27.69 10.95
CA ILE A 89 29.48 -26.23 10.92
C ILE A 89 30.29 -25.64 12.07
N THR A 90 31.00 -24.55 11.80
CA THR A 90 31.53 -23.67 12.85
C THR A 90 30.99 -22.26 12.69
N SER A 91 30.83 -21.55 13.80
CA SER A 91 30.34 -20.17 13.84
C SER A 91 31.03 -19.40 14.96
N GLY A 92 31.24 -18.09 14.79
CA GLY A 92 31.83 -17.22 15.81
C GLY A 92 32.76 -16.16 15.22
N SER A 93 33.07 -15.13 16.01
CA SER A 93 34.13 -14.16 15.72
C SER A 93 34.61 -13.58 17.06
N PRO A 94 35.94 -13.53 17.34
CA PRO A 94 37.07 -13.83 16.47
C PRO A 94 37.50 -15.31 16.44
N THR A 95 36.94 -16.16 17.30
CA THR A 95 37.23 -17.60 17.37
C THR A 95 36.01 -18.41 16.95
N ASP A 96 36.18 -19.28 15.95
CA ASP A 96 35.14 -20.21 15.50
C ASP A 96 34.94 -21.33 16.54
N THR A 97 33.70 -21.61 16.92
CA THR A 97 33.33 -22.81 17.70
C THR A 97 32.46 -23.74 16.86
N VAL A 98 32.47 -25.04 17.19
CA VAL A 98 31.55 -26.00 16.57
C VAL A 98 30.12 -25.59 16.88
N PHE A 99 29.29 -25.48 15.85
CA PHE A 99 27.89 -25.12 15.98
C PHE A 99 27.08 -26.34 16.45
N VAL A 100 26.21 -26.13 17.44
CA VAL A 100 25.37 -27.17 18.04
C VAL A 100 23.90 -26.80 17.85
N MET A 101 23.15 -27.62 17.10
CA MET A 101 21.75 -27.33 16.76
C MET A 101 20.79 -27.34 17.97
N SER A 102 21.15 -27.96 19.10
CA SER A 102 20.34 -27.91 20.32
C SER A 102 20.40 -26.58 21.05
N ASP A 103 21.36 -25.73 20.69
CA ASP A 103 21.64 -24.50 21.41
C ASP A 103 21.03 -23.31 20.67
N SER A 104 20.41 -22.41 21.43
CA SER A 104 19.89 -21.16 20.87
C SER A 104 21.02 -20.22 20.48
N VAL A 105 20.83 -19.49 19.39
CA VAL A 105 21.75 -18.49 18.87
C VAL A 105 21.12 -17.09 18.87
N ASP A 106 21.99 -16.09 18.99
CA ASP A 106 21.65 -14.68 18.78
C ASP A 106 21.87 -14.33 17.31
N LEU A 107 20.78 -14.18 16.56
CA LEU A 107 20.79 -13.81 15.15
C LEU A 107 20.64 -12.31 14.90
N ARG A 108 20.59 -11.46 15.94
CA ARG A 108 20.54 -9.99 15.77
C ARG A 108 21.69 -9.45 14.92
N PRO A 109 22.94 -9.97 14.96
CA PRO A 109 24.00 -9.54 14.06
C PRO A 109 23.69 -9.75 12.56
N ALA A 110 22.83 -10.73 12.24
CA ALA A 110 22.37 -11.00 10.87
C ALA A 110 21.13 -10.17 10.47
N MET A 111 20.46 -9.53 11.42
CA MET A 111 19.21 -8.81 11.19
C MET A 111 19.43 -7.58 10.31
N ASN A 112 18.80 -7.54 9.14
CA ASN A 112 18.85 -6.44 8.17
C ASN A 112 20.27 -5.96 7.84
N ASN A 113 21.26 -6.86 7.94
CA ASN A 113 22.67 -6.52 7.82
C ASN A 113 23.29 -7.25 6.63
N ASP A 114 23.78 -6.50 5.65
CA ASP A 114 24.45 -7.07 4.47
C ASP A 114 25.82 -7.69 4.78
N ALA A 115 26.44 -7.33 5.91
CA ALA A 115 27.61 -8.03 6.41
C ALA A 115 27.23 -9.43 6.93
N GLY A 116 26.01 -9.56 7.46
CA GLY A 116 25.42 -10.81 7.95
C GLY A 116 26.16 -11.44 9.13
N MET A 117 25.70 -12.63 9.53
CA MET A 117 26.42 -13.54 10.44
C MET A 117 27.09 -14.64 9.61
N LEU A 118 28.32 -15.03 9.96
CA LEU A 118 29.08 -16.00 9.17
C LEU A 118 28.99 -17.42 9.77
N PHE A 119 28.79 -18.39 8.90
CA PHE A 119 28.88 -19.82 9.17
C PHE A 119 29.90 -20.45 8.24
N LYS A 120 30.78 -21.29 8.76
CA LYS A 120 31.73 -22.06 7.95
C LYS A 120 31.29 -23.51 7.94
N ALA A 121 30.92 -23.99 6.75
CA ALA A 121 30.69 -25.40 6.50
C ALA A 121 32.02 -26.06 6.15
N HIS A 122 32.36 -27.12 6.85
CA HIS A 122 33.54 -27.95 6.60
C HIS A 122 33.07 -29.26 6.00
N ALA A 123 33.73 -29.71 4.94
CA ALA A 123 33.47 -31.01 4.35
C ALA A 123 34.06 -32.14 5.22
N ALA A 124 33.65 -33.38 4.94
CA ALA A 124 34.15 -34.55 5.66
C ALA A 124 35.65 -34.80 5.43
N ASP A 125 36.23 -34.26 4.35
CA ASP A 125 37.66 -34.32 4.05
C ASP A 125 38.55 -33.51 5.02
N GLY A 126 37.95 -32.65 5.86
CA GLY A 126 38.66 -31.79 6.82
C GLY A 126 39.52 -30.69 6.21
N VAL A 127 39.47 -30.48 4.89
CA VAL A 127 40.25 -29.49 4.15
C VAL A 127 39.34 -28.48 3.45
N THR A 128 38.24 -28.94 2.86
CA THR A 128 37.35 -28.08 2.09
C THR A 128 36.41 -27.32 3.02
N VAL A 129 36.47 -25.99 2.95
CA VAL A 129 35.63 -25.09 3.76
C VAL A 129 34.89 -24.13 2.86
N ARG A 130 33.60 -23.90 3.14
CA ARG A 130 32.80 -22.85 2.51
C ARG A 130 32.20 -21.95 3.57
N GLU A 131 32.41 -20.65 3.40
CA GLU A 131 31.82 -19.64 4.25
C GLU A 131 30.48 -19.16 3.65
N TYR A 132 29.43 -19.28 4.45
CA TYR A 132 28.09 -18.78 4.17
C TYR A 132 27.78 -17.58 5.06
N LYS A 133 27.12 -16.60 4.45
CA LYS A 133 26.57 -15.45 5.16
C LYS A 133 25.08 -15.65 5.41
N LEU A 134 24.64 -15.42 6.63
CA LEU A 134 23.23 -15.34 6.99
C LEU A 134 22.81 -13.88 7.06
N LYS A 135 21.75 -13.54 6.31
CA LYS A 135 21.03 -12.26 6.43
C LYS A 135 19.59 -12.57 6.80
N VAL A 136 19.13 -12.05 7.93
CA VAL A 136 17.74 -12.19 8.38
C VAL A 136 17.02 -10.88 8.10
N ASN A 137 16.15 -10.86 7.09
CA ASN A 137 15.35 -9.67 6.78
C ASN A 137 14.19 -9.57 7.77
N VAL A 138 14.00 -8.41 8.40
CA VAL A 138 12.95 -8.16 9.40
C VAL A 138 12.29 -6.81 9.08
N HIS A 139 10.96 -6.76 9.09
CA HIS A 139 10.23 -5.51 8.87
C HIS A 139 10.57 -4.48 9.95
N LEU A 140 10.95 -3.26 9.53
CA LEU A 140 11.24 -2.14 10.43
C LEU A 140 9.97 -1.45 10.96
N GLN A 141 8.84 -1.69 10.31
CA GLN A 141 7.55 -1.09 10.62
C GLN A 141 6.43 -2.11 10.38
N ASP A 142 5.34 -2.03 11.14
CA ASP A 142 4.18 -2.89 10.94
C ASP A 142 3.57 -2.62 9.55
N PRO A 143 3.52 -3.60 8.63
CA PRO A 143 2.97 -3.45 7.27
C PRO A 143 1.54 -2.90 7.25
N ASP A 144 0.74 -3.23 8.26
CA ASP A 144 -0.69 -2.93 8.29
C ASP A 144 -1.00 -1.61 9.00
N SER A 145 0.02 -0.93 9.53
CA SER A 145 -0.16 0.36 10.19
C SER A 145 -0.21 1.52 9.20
N LEU A 146 -1.20 2.40 9.39
CA LEU A 146 -1.31 3.69 8.72
C LEU A 146 -0.44 4.70 9.47
N VAL A 147 0.56 5.25 8.79
CA VAL A 147 1.47 6.23 9.37
C VAL A 147 1.18 7.60 8.79
N TRP A 148 0.97 8.59 9.66
CA TRP A 148 0.73 9.97 9.31
C TRP A 148 1.98 10.83 9.50
N THR A 149 2.25 11.69 8.52
CA THR A 149 3.30 12.70 8.57
C THR A 149 2.68 14.09 8.56
N ASP A 150 3.02 14.88 9.58
CA ASP A 150 2.80 16.33 9.58
C ASP A 150 3.69 16.95 8.50
N MET A 151 3.09 17.46 7.43
CA MET A 151 3.87 17.97 6.31
C MET A 151 4.54 19.32 6.63
N GLN A 152 4.15 19.98 7.72
CA GLN A 152 4.80 21.19 8.20
C GLN A 152 6.24 20.91 8.68
N LYS A 153 6.54 19.64 9.01
CA LYS A 153 7.91 19.19 9.33
C LYS A 153 8.79 19.02 8.08
N ARG A 154 8.20 18.99 6.89
CA ARG A 154 8.89 18.83 5.60
C ARG A 154 9.01 20.13 4.82
N GLY A 155 8.07 21.06 5.00
CA GLY A 155 8.08 22.36 4.34
C GLY A 155 6.92 23.24 4.81
N ASN A 156 6.78 24.42 4.21
CA ASN A 156 5.72 25.35 4.57
C ASN A 156 4.33 24.83 4.20
N VAL A 157 3.30 25.30 4.90
CA VAL A 157 1.90 25.15 4.47
C VAL A 157 1.61 26.08 3.27
N PHE A 158 0.58 25.75 2.49
CA PHE A 158 0.22 26.50 1.27
C PHE A 158 -0.05 27.98 1.51
N SER A 159 -0.57 28.37 2.67
CA SER A 159 -0.72 29.77 3.07
C SER A 159 -0.84 29.89 4.59
N ASN A 160 -0.29 30.96 5.17
CA ASN A 160 -0.48 31.31 6.58
C ASN A 160 -1.77 32.11 6.82
N THR A 161 -2.45 32.55 5.75
CA THR A 161 -3.71 33.29 5.86
C THR A 161 -4.88 32.32 6.04
N ILE A 162 -5.67 32.52 7.09
CA ILE A 162 -6.90 31.77 7.33
C ILE A 162 -7.94 32.16 6.27
N ASN A 163 -8.43 31.16 5.53
CA ASN A 163 -9.50 31.35 4.57
C ASN A 163 -10.86 31.28 5.27
N LEU A 164 -11.67 32.34 5.16
CA LEU A 164 -13.03 32.37 5.70
C LEU A 164 -14.03 31.64 4.79
N GLY A 165 -13.73 31.51 3.50
CA GLY A 165 -14.57 30.79 2.54
C GLY A 165 -14.29 29.29 2.51
N GLN A 166 -15.01 28.58 1.65
CA GLN A 166 -14.78 27.15 1.42
C GLN A 166 -13.39 26.88 0.84
N GLN A 167 -12.90 25.67 1.06
CA GLN A 167 -11.69 25.15 0.47
C GLN A 167 -11.98 23.77 -0.13
N LYS A 168 -11.27 23.42 -1.21
CA LYS A 168 -11.30 22.06 -1.77
C LYS A 168 -9.92 21.68 -2.29
N ALA A 169 -9.46 20.49 -1.91
CA ALA A 169 -8.31 19.86 -2.52
C ALA A 169 -8.72 18.94 -3.67
N VAL A 170 -7.88 18.85 -4.70
CA VAL A 170 -8.05 17.93 -5.85
C VAL A 170 -6.68 17.65 -6.48
N ILE A 171 -6.52 16.48 -7.10
CA ILE A 171 -5.30 16.12 -7.82
C ILE A 171 -5.51 16.39 -9.31
N LEU A 172 -4.50 16.96 -9.96
CA LEU A 172 -4.43 17.10 -11.42
C LEU A 172 -3.03 16.67 -11.86
N GLY A 173 -2.94 15.59 -12.64
CA GLY A 173 -1.65 14.98 -12.97
C GLY A 173 -0.95 14.44 -11.71
N ASP A 174 0.22 15.00 -11.41
CA ASP A 174 1.06 14.70 -10.23
C ASP A 174 1.13 15.90 -9.26
N GLU A 175 0.14 16.80 -9.34
CA GLU A 175 0.05 18.00 -8.52
C GLU A 175 -1.22 17.98 -7.66
N LEU A 176 -1.04 18.24 -6.37
CA LEU A 176 -2.13 18.50 -5.43
C LEU A 176 -2.48 19.98 -5.49
N PHE A 177 -3.70 20.28 -5.93
CA PHE A 177 -4.28 21.61 -5.92
C PHE A 177 -5.13 21.81 -4.67
N VAL A 178 -5.09 23.01 -4.10
CA VAL A 178 -5.96 23.49 -3.04
C VAL A 178 -6.58 24.81 -3.47
N TYR A 179 -7.86 24.78 -3.83
CA TYR A 179 -8.63 25.97 -4.15
C TYR A 179 -9.16 26.61 -2.87
N THR A 180 -8.92 27.91 -2.71
CA THR A 180 -9.41 28.70 -1.56
C THR A 180 -10.44 29.74 -1.97
N SER A 181 -10.52 30.07 -3.26
CA SER A 181 -11.51 30.96 -3.85
C SER A 181 -11.63 30.69 -5.35
N ASN A 182 -12.53 31.40 -6.03
CA ASN A 182 -12.61 31.38 -7.50
C ASN A 182 -11.46 32.14 -8.20
N THR A 183 -10.54 32.76 -7.45
CA THR A 183 -9.41 33.54 -7.99
C THR A 183 -8.05 33.06 -7.49
N THR A 184 -8.02 32.13 -6.54
CA THR A 184 -6.79 31.68 -5.90
C THR A 184 -6.83 30.18 -5.62
N ALA A 185 -5.78 29.51 -6.07
CA ALA A 185 -5.43 28.16 -5.67
C ALA A 185 -3.95 28.10 -5.27
N TYR A 186 -3.56 26.99 -4.68
CA TYR A 186 -2.17 26.65 -4.39
C TYR A 186 -1.91 25.25 -4.90
N LYS A 187 -0.68 24.96 -5.32
CA LYS A 187 -0.30 23.62 -5.72
C LYS A 187 1.06 23.19 -5.20
N THR A 188 1.19 21.89 -4.96
CA THR A 188 2.48 21.23 -4.70
C THR A 188 2.55 19.94 -5.51
N SER A 189 3.76 19.51 -5.84
CA SER A 189 3.99 18.14 -6.30
C SER A 189 3.54 17.14 -5.24
N THR A 190 3.05 16.01 -5.67
CA THR A 190 2.68 14.89 -4.80
C THR A 190 3.79 13.86 -4.61
N ALA A 191 4.87 13.97 -5.39
CA ALA A 191 6.03 13.11 -5.25
C ALA A 191 6.57 13.04 -3.80
N PRO A 192 6.99 11.84 -3.32
CA PRO A 192 7.35 11.59 -1.92
C PRO A 192 8.31 12.62 -1.33
N ASP A 193 9.32 13.01 -2.11
CA ASP A 193 10.41 13.91 -1.71
C ASP A 193 10.25 15.35 -2.22
N LYS A 194 9.13 15.69 -2.87
CA LYS A 194 8.88 17.05 -3.37
C LYS A 194 7.67 17.63 -2.67
N TYR A 195 7.92 18.56 -1.74
CA TYR A 195 6.87 19.27 -1.04
C TYR A 195 7.20 20.76 -0.97
N ASN A 196 6.63 21.51 -1.91
CA ASN A 196 6.80 22.97 -1.97
C ASN A 196 5.60 23.60 -2.66
N TRP A 197 4.93 24.49 -1.94
CA TRP A 197 3.71 25.12 -2.43
C TRP A 197 4.01 26.33 -3.31
N SER A 198 3.23 26.46 -4.38
CA SER A 198 3.21 27.64 -5.24
C SER A 198 1.79 28.15 -5.36
N LYS A 199 1.63 29.47 -5.35
CA LYS A 199 0.34 30.11 -5.57
C LYS A 199 -0.01 30.06 -7.06
N VAL A 200 -1.26 29.76 -7.35
CA VAL A 200 -1.85 29.77 -8.69
C VAL A 200 -2.93 30.85 -8.73
N ASN A 201 -2.79 31.78 -9.67
CA ASN A 201 -3.84 32.76 -9.94
C ASN A 201 -4.91 32.10 -10.81
N VAL A 202 -6.14 32.08 -10.34
CA VAL A 202 -7.27 31.46 -11.05
C VAL A 202 -8.00 32.51 -11.87
N SER A 203 -8.26 32.22 -13.14
CA SER A 203 -8.98 33.09 -14.07
C SER A 203 -10.21 32.40 -14.65
N ASN A 204 -11.21 33.22 -15.00
CA ASN A 204 -12.46 32.81 -15.67
C ASN A 204 -13.34 31.82 -14.88
N LEU A 205 -13.06 31.59 -13.60
CA LEU A 205 -13.92 30.80 -12.73
C LEU A 205 -14.97 31.72 -12.06
N PRO A 206 -16.28 31.48 -12.25
CA PRO A 206 -17.33 32.36 -11.71
C PRO A 206 -17.33 32.46 -10.18
N SER A 207 -17.83 33.57 -9.65
CA SER A 207 -17.93 33.80 -8.20
C SER A 207 -18.98 32.91 -7.51
N ASP A 208 -19.93 32.36 -8.26
CA ASP A 208 -20.95 31.43 -7.78
C ASP A 208 -20.52 29.96 -7.92
N VAL A 209 -19.25 29.68 -8.23
CA VAL A 209 -18.71 28.31 -8.27
C VAL A 209 -18.89 27.61 -6.92
N LYS A 210 -19.26 26.33 -6.96
CA LYS A 210 -19.23 25.44 -5.79
C LYS A 210 -17.85 24.79 -5.72
N LEU A 211 -16.91 25.34 -4.95
CA LEU A 211 -15.54 24.78 -4.85
C LEU A 211 -15.53 23.31 -4.43
N THR A 212 -16.47 22.90 -3.58
CA THR A 212 -16.60 21.51 -3.09
C THR A 212 -16.93 20.50 -4.19
N SER A 213 -17.43 20.96 -5.35
CA SER A 213 -17.77 20.14 -6.52
C SER A 213 -16.58 19.80 -7.42
N ALA A 214 -15.37 20.27 -7.08
CA ALA A 214 -14.19 20.00 -7.89
C ALA A 214 -13.91 18.50 -8.01
N VAL A 215 -13.90 18.01 -9.24
CA VAL A 215 -13.55 16.64 -9.59
C VAL A 215 -12.54 16.62 -10.71
N GLU A 216 -11.75 15.55 -10.79
CA GLU A 216 -10.85 15.28 -11.90
C GLU A 216 -11.45 14.19 -12.80
N TYR A 217 -11.36 14.42 -14.11
CA TYR A 217 -11.66 13.44 -15.13
C TYR A 217 -10.79 13.69 -16.36
N ASN A 218 -10.17 12.63 -16.88
CA ASN A 218 -9.37 12.64 -18.11
C ASN A 218 -8.31 13.77 -18.15
N ASN A 219 -7.58 13.92 -17.04
CA ASN A 219 -6.54 14.92 -16.85
C ASN A 219 -7.04 16.38 -17.00
N ALA A 220 -8.30 16.61 -16.64
CA ALA A 220 -8.90 17.93 -16.52
C ALA A 220 -9.73 18.01 -15.24
N LEU A 221 -9.76 19.19 -14.64
CA LEU A 221 -10.63 19.50 -13.51
C LEU A 221 -11.97 20.00 -14.02
N TYR A 222 -13.04 19.67 -13.31
CA TYR A 222 -14.39 20.15 -13.56
C TYR A 222 -15.01 20.69 -12.26
N MET A 223 -15.80 21.76 -12.37
CA MET A 223 -16.56 22.34 -11.25
C MET A 223 -17.94 22.80 -11.74
N VAL A 224 -18.92 22.74 -10.84
CA VAL A 224 -20.29 23.20 -11.07
C VAL A 224 -20.52 24.53 -10.37
N THR A 225 -21.31 25.41 -10.96
CA THR A 225 -21.75 26.66 -10.33
C THR A 225 -23.11 26.53 -9.66
N LYS A 226 -23.47 27.47 -8.78
CA LYS A 226 -24.85 27.55 -8.24
C LYS A 226 -25.88 27.80 -9.34
N SER A 227 -25.46 28.45 -10.43
CA SER A 227 -26.24 28.60 -11.66
C SER A 227 -26.24 27.35 -12.55
N LYS A 228 -25.81 26.19 -12.04
CA LYS A 228 -25.88 24.86 -12.69
C LYS A 228 -25.07 24.72 -13.99
N ARG A 229 -24.08 25.59 -14.20
CA ARG A 229 -23.16 25.56 -15.35
C ARG A 229 -21.88 24.82 -14.97
N VAL A 230 -21.22 24.23 -15.96
CA VAL A 230 -19.97 23.48 -15.77
C VAL A 230 -18.79 24.22 -16.34
N PHE A 231 -17.69 24.28 -15.58
CA PHE A 231 -16.41 24.81 -16.02
C PHE A 231 -15.35 23.72 -15.96
N SER A 232 -14.39 23.76 -16.87
CA SER A 232 -13.26 22.84 -16.92
C SER A 232 -11.91 23.56 -16.98
N SER A 233 -10.85 22.88 -16.54
CA SER A 233 -9.47 23.36 -16.63
C SER A 233 -8.48 22.21 -16.78
N THR A 234 -7.59 22.29 -17.77
CA THR A 234 -6.52 21.31 -17.99
C THR A 234 -5.22 21.65 -17.23
N ASN A 235 -5.16 22.81 -16.57
CA ASN A 235 -3.99 23.28 -15.84
C ASN A 235 -4.29 23.77 -14.42
N GLY A 236 -5.57 23.80 -14.02
CA GLY A 236 -6.06 24.28 -12.73
C GLY A 236 -6.04 25.80 -12.52
N GLY A 237 -5.41 26.58 -13.40
CA GLY A 237 -5.35 28.04 -13.31
C GLY A 237 -6.37 28.75 -14.19
N ALA A 238 -6.50 28.33 -15.45
CA ALA A 238 -7.40 28.96 -16.42
C ALA A 238 -8.61 28.06 -16.65
N TRP A 239 -9.81 28.60 -16.42
CA TRP A 239 -11.06 27.86 -16.57
C TRP A 239 -11.80 28.27 -17.83
N THR A 240 -12.56 27.33 -18.40
CA THR A 240 -13.42 27.56 -19.56
C THR A 240 -14.74 26.85 -19.34
N GLU A 241 -15.83 27.52 -19.65
CA GLU A 241 -17.15 26.93 -19.56
C GLU A 241 -17.33 25.80 -20.59
N VAL A 242 -17.95 24.71 -20.17
CA VAL A 242 -18.33 23.59 -21.02
C VAL A 242 -19.80 23.73 -21.37
N THR A 243 -20.11 24.63 -22.30
CA THR A 243 -21.50 25.00 -22.66
C THR A 243 -22.33 23.81 -23.16
N THR A 244 -21.68 22.79 -23.71
CA THR A 244 -22.31 21.56 -24.20
C THR A 244 -22.85 20.66 -23.09
N LEU A 245 -22.41 20.83 -21.84
CA LEU A 245 -22.99 20.15 -20.66
C LEU A 245 -24.22 20.87 -20.11
N GLY A 246 -24.58 22.02 -20.67
CA GLY A 246 -25.78 22.78 -20.31
C GLY A 246 -25.68 23.58 -19.02
N ASP A 247 -26.82 24.10 -18.59
CA ASP A 247 -27.04 24.94 -17.41
C ASP A 247 -28.03 24.29 -16.41
N ASN A 248 -28.08 22.96 -16.40
CA ASN A 248 -28.96 22.17 -15.56
C ASN A 248 -28.21 21.10 -14.73
N VAL A 249 -26.89 21.22 -14.59
CA VAL A 249 -26.05 20.28 -13.83
C VAL A 249 -26.08 20.61 -12.34
N ILE A 250 -26.42 19.62 -11.51
CA ILE A 250 -26.47 19.75 -10.04
C ILE A 250 -25.17 19.25 -9.40
N VAL A 251 -24.65 18.12 -9.88
CA VAL A 251 -23.53 17.39 -9.29
C VAL A 251 -22.67 16.79 -10.39
N LEU A 252 -21.36 16.73 -10.16
CA LEU A 252 -20.41 15.92 -10.92
C LEU A 252 -19.83 14.83 -10.01
N ILE A 253 -19.69 13.62 -10.55
CA ILE A 253 -19.23 12.43 -9.84
C ILE A 253 -18.14 11.77 -10.68
N ASN A 254 -16.92 11.73 -10.16
CA ASN A 254 -15.79 11.04 -10.79
C ASN A 254 -15.58 9.63 -10.20
N GLY A 255 -14.50 8.99 -10.62
CA GLY A 255 -14.07 7.69 -10.13
C GLY A 255 -14.17 6.58 -11.18
N PHE A 256 -14.90 6.81 -12.28
CA PHE A 256 -14.83 5.93 -13.44
C PHE A 256 -13.64 6.31 -14.32
N SER A 257 -12.96 5.31 -14.89
CA SER A 257 -11.76 5.52 -15.69
C SER A 257 -12.04 6.12 -17.08
N ASP A 258 -13.26 5.93 -17.61
CA ASP A 258 -13.60 6.27 -18.99
C ASP A 258 -14.80 7.22 -19.13
N ARG A 259 -15.42 7.66 -18.03
CA ARG A 259 -16.54 8.60 -18.05
C ARG A 259 -16.61 9.49 -16.81
N LEU A 260 -17.22 10.64 -16.96
CA LEU A 260 -17.69 11.50 -15.88
C LEU A 260 -19.19 11.27 -15.70
N SER A 261 -19.63 11.02 -14.48
CA SER A 261 -21.05 10.94 -14.14
C SER A 261 -21.54 12.27 -13.58
N GLY A 262 -22.84 12.52 -13.67
CA GLY A 262 -23.44 13.70 -13.09
C GLY A 262 -24.93 13.56 -12.83
N ILE A 263 -25.45 14.52 -12.09
CA ILE A 263 -26.89 14.69 -11.86
C ILE A 263 -27.34 15.92 -12.63
N VAL A 264 -28.32 15.73 -13.52
CA VAL A 264 -28.94 16.80 -14.30
C VAL A 264 -30.38 16.99 -13.87
N GLU A 265 -30.85 18.22 -13.89
CA GLU A 265 -32.24 18.57 -13.59
C GLU A 265 -33.03 18.76 -14.89
N ILE A 266 -34.14 18.02 -15.04
CA ILE A 266 -35.03 18.07 -16.19
C ILE A 266 -36.46 18.13 -15.66
N ASN A 267 -37.23 19.15 -16.05
CA ASN A 267 -38.62 19.34 -15.63
C ASN A 267 -38.84 19.27 -14.10
N GLY A 268 -37.88 19.79 -13.32
CA GLY A 268 -37.95 19.81 -11.86
C GLY A 268 -37.60 18.48 -11.17
N LYS A 269 -37.17 17.46 -11.92
CA LYS A 269 -36.68 16.18 -11.41
C LYS A 269 -35.20 16.01 -11.70
N GLN A 270 -34.52 15.22 -10.86
CA GLN A 270 -33.09 14.96 -10.98
C GLN A 270 -32.85 13.58 -11.59
N TYR A 271 -31.90 13.49 -12.52
CA TYR A 271 -31.58 12.27 -13.24
C TYR A 271 -30.07 12.06 -13.31
N PHE A 272 -29.63 10.80 -13.29
CA PHE A 272 -28.25 10.46 -13.56
C PHE A 272 -27.97 10.51 -15.07
N ASN A 273 -26.80 11.02 -15.44
CA ASN A 273 -26.29 10.94 -16.80
C ASN A 273 -24.76 10.80 -16.78
N ILE A 274 -24.17 10.40 -17.91
CA ILE A 274 -22.73 10.23 -18.07
C ILE A 274 -22.22 10.98 -19.30
N CYS A 275 -20.94 11.31 -19.26
CA CYS A 275 -20.23 12.03 -20.30
C CYS A 275 -18.87 11.35 -20.51
N LYS A 276 -18.60 10.87 -21.73
CA LYS A 276 -17.37 10.11 -22.06
C LYS A 276 -16.25 10.96 -22.67
N ASP A 277 -16.57 12.15 -23.14
CA ASP A 277 -15.62 13.06 -23.80
C ASP A 277 -15.33 14.30 -22.93
N GLY A 278 -15.93 14.38 -21.75
CA GLY A 278 -15.87 15.53 -20.86
C GLY A 278 -16.61 16.76 -21.39
N LYS A 279 -17.47 16.62 -22.40
CA LYS A 279 -18.18 17.71 -23.08
C LYS A 279 -19.66 17.45 -23.30
N ASN A 280 -20.08 16.25 -23.65
CA ASN A 280 -21.46 15.94 -24.02
C ASN A 280 -22.02 14.85 -23.11
N TRP A 281 -23.18 15.14 -22.53
CA TRP A 281 -24.00 14.10 -21.92
C TRP A 281 -24.42 13.06 -22.97
N GLU A 282 -24.56 11.80 -22.56
CA GLU A 282 -25.12 10.79 -23.45
C GLU A 282 -26.56 11.17 -23.84
N THR A 283 -26.86 10.93 -25.12
CA THR A 283 -28.02 11.50 -25.81
C THR A 283 -29.34 11.00 -25.21
N GLU A 284 -30.26 11.95 -25.07
CA GLU A 284 -31.64 11.76 -24.62
C GLU A 284 -32.45 10.99 -25.68
N ASN A 285 -33.36 10.12 -25.23
CA ASN A 285 -34.56 9.86 -26.02
C ASN A 285 -35.53 11.04 -25.81
N THR A 286 -36.11 11.50 -26.92
CA THR A 286 -36.96 12.69 -27.08
C THR A 286 -38.07 12.88 -26.04
N ALA A 287 -38.67 14.07 -26.02
CA ALA A 287 -39.67 14.63 -25.08
C ALA A 287 -40.75 13.71 -24.48
N ASP A 288 -41.02 12.53 -25.05
CA ASP A 288 -42.02 11.56 -24.59
C ASP A 288 -41.43 10.25 -24.00
N ASN A 289 -40.10 10.03 -24.01
CA ASN A 289 -39.45 8.80 -23.53
C ASN A 289 -38.10 9.05 -22.85
N LEU A 290 -38.10 9.66 -21.66
CA LEU A 290 -36.87 9.82 -20.88
C LEU A 290 -36.36 8.44 -20.39
N THR A 291 -35.16 8.05 -20.82
CA THR A 291 -34.52 6.77 -20.43
C THR A 291 -33.48 6.92 -19.31
N LEU A 292 -33.39 8.09 -18.69
CA LEU A 292 -32.49 8.33 -17.56
C LEU A 292 -33.10 7.81 -16.27
N GLU A 293 -32.26 7.29 -15.39
CA GLU A 293 -32.68 6.86 -14.05
C GLU A 293 -32.87 8.10 -13.15
N GLU A 294 -34.05 8.19 -12.54
CA GLU A 294 -34.37 9.26 -11.58
C GLU A 294 -33.52 9.07 -10.32
N VAL A 295 -32.92 10.15 -9.82
CA VAL A 295 -32.10 10.12 -8.61
C VAL A 295 -32.98 9.72 -7.42
N PRO A 296 -32.68 8.62 -6.71
CA PRO A 296 -33.47 8.18 -5.57
C PRO A 296 -33.44 9.19 -4.41
N ALA A 297 -34.52 9.23 -3.63
CA ALA A 297 -34.53 9.95 -2.37
C ALA A 297 -33.41 9.42 -1.45
N GLY A 298 -32.69 10.32 -0.77
CA GLY A 298 -31.56 9.96 0.09
C GLY A 298 -30.19 9.96 -0.60
N PHE A 299 -30.13 10.06 -1.94
CA PHE A 299 -28.86 10.19 -2.63
C PHE A 299 -28.18 11.54 -2.28
N PRO A 300 -26.89 11.56 -1.91
CA PRO A 300 -26.22 12.79 -1.51
C PRO A 300 -25.88 13.67 -2.71
N THR A 301 -26.07 14.99 -2.58
CA THR A 301 -25.75 15.97 -3.64
C THR A 301 -24.67 16.98 -3.26
N GLU A 302 -24.10 16.87 -2.05
CA GLU A 302 -23.12 17.80 -1.51
C GLU A 302 -21.97 17.03 -0.84
N ASN A 303 -20.75 17.58 -0.94
CA ASN A 303 -19.51 17.00 -0.38
C ASN A 303 -19.34 15.51 -0.70
N ILE A 304 -19.48 15.16 -1.98
CA ILE A 304 -19.31 13.79 -2.45
C ILE A 304 -17.82 13.43 -2.46
N SER A 305 -17.51 12.27 -1.89
CA SER A 305 -16.25 11.56 -1.97
C SER A 305 -16.49 10.24 -2.70
N THR A 306 -15.61 9.93 -3.64
CA THR A 306 -15.70 8.75 -4.49
C THR A 306 -14.45 7.90 -4.34
N THR A 307 -14.60 6.61 -4.59
CA THR A 307 -13.50 5.66 -4.69
C THR A 307 -13.82 4.58 -5.69
N GLN A 308 -12.79 4.01 -6.29
CA GLN A 308 -12.91 2.99 -7.33
C GLN A 308 -12.39 1.65 -6.82
N THR A 309 -13.11 0.58 -7.13
CA THR A 309 -12.67 -0.80 -6.98
C THR A 309 -13.11 -1.60 -8.20
N ASN A 310 -12.86 -2.91 -8.19
CA ASN A 310 -13.37 -3.83 -9.20
C ASN A 310 -14.19 -4.92 -8.53
N THR A 311 -15.22 -5.39 -9.22
CA THR A 311 -15.90 -6.64 -8.87
C THR A 311 -14.97 -7.83 -9.05
N GLY A 312 -15.35 -9.00 -8.52
CA GLY A 312 -14.55 -10.23 -8.66
C GLY A 312 -14.30 -10.67 -10.11
N ASN A 313 -15.12 -10.23 -11.06
CA ASN A 313 -14.94 -10.45 -12.50
C ASN A 313 -14.25 -9.28 -13.23
N GLY A 314 -13.70 -8.30 -12.50
CA GLY A 314 -12.91 -7.21 -13.06
C GLY A 314 -13.72 -6.05 -13.64
N VAL A 315 -15.03 -5.95 -13.36
CA VAL A 315 -15.84 -4.80 -13.77
C VAL A 315 -15.59 -3.64 -12.80
N GLU A 316 -15.37 -2.46 -13.36
CA GLU A 316 -15.18 -1.24 -12.57
C GLU A 316 -16.41 -0.96 -11.71
N LYS A 317 -16.17 -0.67 -10.44
CA LYS A 317 -17.20 -0.32 -9.45
C LYS A 317 -16.78 0.96 -8.76
N VAL A 318 -17.58 2.01 -8.91
CA VAL A 318 -17.40 3.24 -8.14
C VAL A 318 -18.31 3.18 -6.93
N VAL A 319 -17.75 3.54 -5.78
CA VAL A 319 -18.48 3.70 -4.52
C VAL A 319 -18.31 5.14 -4.08
N LEU A 320 -19.38 5.75 -3.57
CA LEU A 320 -19.35 7.09 -3.05
C LEU A 320 -20.04 7.20 -1.70
N ALA A 321 -19.65 8.22 -0.96
CA ALA A 321 -20.35 8.73 0.21
C ALA A 321 -20.40 10.25 0.08
N GLY A 322 -21.47 10.86 0.55
CA GLY A 322 -21.60 12.31 0.57
C GLY A 322 -22.34 12.76 1.80
N MET A 323 -22.48 14.08 1.95
CA MET A 323 -23.16 14.65 3.12
C MET A 323 -24.58 14.06 3.24
N PRO A 324 -24.93 13.42 4.37
CA PRO A 324 -26.27 12.90 4.59
C PRO A 324 -27.32 14.01 4.50
N LEU A 325 -28.56 13.63 4.18
CA LEU A 325 -29.68 14.55 4.29
C LEU A 325 -29.85 15.03 5.75
N ALA A 326 -30.48 16.19 5.92
CA ALA A 326 -30.71 16.72 7.26
C ALA A 326 -31.48 15.71 8.14
N ASN A 327 -30.98 15.47 9.36
CA ASN A 327 -31.51 14.53 10.35
C ASN A 327 -31.25 13.04 10.09
N GLU A 328 -30.55 12.68 9.02
CA GLU A 328 -30.06 11.31 8.83
C GLU A 328 -29.00 10.97 9.89
N GLN A 329 -29.17 9.84 10.55
CA GLN A 329 -28.26 9.37 11.60
C GLN A 329 -27.10 8.56 11.05
N GLU A 330 -27.09 8.27 9.75
CA GLU A 330 -26.15 7.39 9.09
C GLU A 330 -25.61 8.01 7.80
N THR A 331 -24.34 7.76 7.51
CA THR A 331 -23.76 8.03 6.19
C THR A 331 -23.91 6.76 5.36
N ILE A 332 -24.82 6.79 4.38
CA ILE A 332 -25.11 5.66 3.51
C ILE A 332 -24.25 5.75 2.24
N PRO A 333 -23.35 4.77 2.00
CA PRO A 333 -22.62 4.70 0.75
C PRO A 333 -23.53 4.26 -0.41
N TRP A 334 -23.18 4.67 -1.62
CA TRP A 334 -23.85 4.27 -2.87
C TRP A 334 -22.82 3.70 -3.83
N PHE A 335 -23.22 2.80 -4.71
CA PHE A 335 -22.34 2.28 -5.74
C PHE A 335 -22.98 2.27 -7.12
N SER A 336 -22.14 2.29 -8.14
CA SER A 336 -22.52 2.12 -9.54
C SER A 336 -21.46 1.33 -10.29
N LEU A 337 -21.90 0.63 -11.34
CA LEU A 337 -21.04 -0.11 -12.27
C LEU A 337 -20.92 0.58 -13.64
N ASP A 338 -21.79 1.55 -13.93
CA ASP A 338 -21.89 2.19 -15.25
C ASP A 338 -22.00 3.73 -15.20
N GLY A 339 -22.20 4.29 -14.00
CA GLY A 339 -22.40 5.70 -13.75
C GLY A 339 -23.80 6.23 -14.06
N LYS A 340 -24.68 5.39 -14.65
CA LYS A 340 -26.03 5.75 -15.09
C LYS A 340 -27.10 5.39 -14.07
N GLY A 341 -26.87 4.35 -13.29
CA GLY A 341 -27.72 3.97 -12.16
C GLY A 341 -26.91 3.83 -10.89
N TRP A 342 -27.51 4.16 -9.74
CA TRP A 342 -26.83 4.09 -8.45
C TRP A 342 -27.68 3.35 -7.43
N ALA A 343 -27.08 2.35 -6.78
CA ALA A 343 -27.74 1.54 -5.77
C ALA A 343 -27.16 1.84 -4.38
N SER A 344 -28.05 1.90 -3.40
CA SER A 344 -27.69 2.11 -2.00
C SER A 344 -26.96 0.89 -1.43
N LEU A 345 -25.94 1.13 -0.61
CA LEU A 345 -25.30 0.13 0.25
C LEU A 345 -25.81 0.23 1.69
N ALA A 346 -27.05 0.68 1.88
CA ALA A 346 -27.70 0.71 3.19
C ALA A 346 -27.71 -0.69 3.83
N ASN A 347 -27.46 -0.71 5.13
CA ASN A 347 -27.52 -1.92 5.94
C ASN A 347 -28.86 -1.99 6.66
N THR A 348 -29.39 -3.20 6.88
CA THR A 348 -30.61 -3.44 7.67
C THR A 348 -30.30 -4.04 9.05
N VAL A 349 -29.03 -4.34 9.33
CA VAL A 349 -28.56 -4.92 10.58
C VAL A 349 -28.20 -3.82 11.57
N TYR A 350 -28.79 -3.87 12.76
CA TYR A 350 -28.49 -2.98 13.88
C TYR A 350 -26.98 -3.02 14.24
N ASP A 351 -26.43 -1.86 14.62
CA ASP A 351 -25.06 -1.67 15.15
C ASP A 351 -23.88 -1.85 14.17
N THR A 352 -24.13 -1.97 12.86
CA THR A 352 -23.06 -2.12 11.84
C THR A 352 -23.19 -1.10 10.70
N SER A 353 -23.51 0.15 11.03
CA SER A 353 -23.61 1.27 10.10
C SER A 353 -22.47 2.28 10.26
N CYS A 354 -22.22 3.06 9.21
CA CYS A 354 -21.35 4.23 9.31
C CYS A 354 -22.18 5.37 9.92
N PRO A 355 -21.76 5.98 11.04
CA PRO A 355 -22.55 7.04 11.65
C PRO A 355 -22.67 8.24 10.70
N GLY A 356 -23.72 9.02 10.89
CA GLY A 356 -23.97 10.25 10.14
C GLY A 356 -22.85 11.25 10.36
N MET A 357 -22.12 11.54 9.29
CA MET A 357 -20.96 12.43 9.32
C MET A 357 -21.14 13.61 8.38
N VAL A 358 -20.78 14.81 8.84
CA VAL A 358 -20.60 15.96 7.97
C VAL A 358 -19.31 15.78 7.16
N ASN A 359 -19.35 16.09 5.86
CA ASN A 359 -18.20 16.01 4.95
C ASN A 359 -17.48 14.64 4.97
N PRO A 360 -18.20 13.52 4.75
CA PRO A 360 -17.59 12.20 4.78
C PRO A 360 -16.62 12.00 3.62
N ALA A 361 -15.59 11.23 3.87
CA ALA A 361 -14.68 10.69 2.87
C ALA A 361 -14.75 9.17 2.87
N ILE A 362 -14.79 8.58 1.68
CA ILE A 362 -14.74 7.14 1.48
C ILE A 362 -13.54 6.79 0.60
N MET A 363 -12.88 5.68 0.94
CA MET A 363 -11.75 5.17 0.16
C MET A 363 -11.70 3.65 0.19
N TYR A 364 -11.43 3.05 -0.96
CA TYR A 364 -10.99 1.66 -1.07
C TYR A 364 -9.46 1.68 -1.09
N TYR A 365 -8.85 1.24 0.01
CA TYR A 365 -7.42 1.42 0.25
C TYR A 365 -6.88 0.22 1.02
N GLY A 366 -5.77 -0.37 0.58
CA GLY A 366 -5.25 -1.58 1.22
C GLY A 366 -6.28 -2.72 1.27
N ASP A 367 -7.00 -2.93 0.17
CA ASP A 367 -7.98 -4.01 -0.02
C ASP A 367 -9.23 -3.93 0.89
N MET A 368 -9.49 -2.76 1.49
CA MET A 368 -10.62 -2.54 2.40
C MET A 368 -11.26 -1.18 2.16
N PHE A 369 -12.57 -1.06 2.42
CA PHE A 369 -13.22 0.23 2.47
C PHE A 369 -12.99 0.91 3.81
N TYR A 370 -12.73 2.20 3.77
CA TYR A 370 -12.68 3.08 4.94
C TYR A 370 -13.59 4.28 4.71
N CYS A 371 -14.29 4.69 5.76
CA CYS A 371 -15.14 5.88 5.78
C CYS A 371 -14.88 6.67 7.06
N PHE A 372 -14.72 7.97 6.94
CA PHE A 372 -14.47 8.88 8.06
C PHE A 372 -14.86 10.31 7.70
N GLY A 373 -15.11 11.13 8.69
CA GLY A 373 -15.62 12.49 8.50
C GLY A 373 -16.03 13.12 9.83
N GLY A 374 -16.88 14.14 9.77
CA GLY A 374 -17.33 14.90 10.94
C GLY A 374 -16.16 15.52 11.69
N GLU A 375 -16.07 15.22 12.98
CA GLU A 375 -15.01 15.70 13.88
C GLU A 375 -13.66 15.01 13.66
N LEU A 376 -13.53 14.05 12.73
CA LEU A 376 -12.31 13.26 12.49
C LEU A 376 -11.80 12.54 13.75
N ASP A 377 -12.72 11.95 14.52
CA ASP A 377 -12.42 11.23 15.75
C ASP A 377 -12.22 9.72 15.56
N ALA A 378 -12.71 9.17 14.46
CA ALA A 378 -12.67 7.74 14.15
C ALA A 378 -12.66 7.45 12.64
N ILE A 379 -12.11 6.28 12.29
CA ILE A 379 -12.23 5.68 10.96
C ILE A 379 -13.06 4.41 11.08
N TYR A 380 -14.02 4.23 10.18
CA TYR A 380 -14.84 3.03 10.07
C TYR A 380 -14.34 2.21 8.89
N ASN A 381 -14.26 0.89 9.03
CA ASN A 381 -13.84 -0.01 7.97
C ASN A 381 -14.96 -0.97 7.57
N SER A 382 -14.91 -1.43 6.32
CA SER A 382 -15.82 -2.43 5.77
C SER A 382 -15.13 -3.26 4.68
N ILE A 383 -15.46 -4.55 4.60
CA ILE A 383 -14.97 -5.42 3.53
C ILE A 383 -15.72 -5.14 2.21
N THR A 384 -17.04 -4.90 2.29
CA THR A 384 -17.92 -4.79 1.11
C THR A 384 -18.55 -3.42 0.93
N GLY A 385 -18.40 -2.52 1.91
CA GLY A 385 -19.02 -1.20 1.95
C GLY A 385 -20.45 -1.19 2.54
N ILE A 386 -20.92 -2.33 3.07
CA ILE A 386 -22.28 -2.48 3.64
C ILE A 386 -22.26 -2.48 5.17
N ALA A 387 -21.52 -3.42 5.77
CA ALA A 387 -21.37 -3.51 7.22
C ALA A 387 -20.12 -2.79 7.66
N TRP A 388 -20.27 -1.79 8.54
CA TRP A 388 -19.18 -0.93 8.99
C TRP A 388 -18.86 -1.17 10.46
N SER A 389 -17.58 -1.08 10.81
CA SER A 389 -17.12 -1.20 12.19
C SER A 389 -16.06 -0.16 12.48
N LYS A 390 -16.08 0.38 13.70
CA LYS A 390 -15.05 1.32 14.14
C LYS A 390 -13.69 0.62 14.13
N THR A 391 -12.70 1.26 13.54
CA THR A 391 -11.32 0.77 13.54
C THR A 391 -10.67 1.08 14.87
N GLU A 392 -10.13 0.06 15.54
CA GLU A 392 -9.56 0.20 16.89
C GLU A 392 -8.03 0.23 16.92
N THR A 393 -7.38 -0.32 15.90
CA THR A 393 -5.91 -0.44 15.84
C THR A 393 -5.39 -0.24 14.42
N LYS A 394 -4.10 0.07 14.30
CA LYS A 394 -3.29 0.16 13.06
C LYS A 394 -3.70 1.26 12.07
N PHE A 395 -4.97 1.32 11.66
CA PHE A 395 -5.49 2.28 10.69
C PHE A 395 -6.33 3.36 11.38
N LEU A 396 -5.65 4.31 12.04
CA LEU A 396 -6.25 5.34 12.89
C LEU A 396 -5.91 6.75 12.41
N LEU A 397 -6.77 7.72 12.74
CA LEU A 397 -6.46 9.15 12.60
C LEU A 397 -5.57 9.59 13.78
N PRO A 398 -4.66 10.57 13.58
CA PRO A 398 -3.98 11.22 14.68
C PRO A 398 -4.99 11.90 15.61
N GLN A 399 -4.80 11.78 16.92
CA GLN A 399 -5.71 12.37 17.92
C GLN A 399 -5.87 13.89 17.73
N GLU A 400 -4.83 14.56 17.24
CA GLU A 400 -4.84 16.00 16.99
C GLU A 400 -5.79 16.44 15.89
N PHE A 401 -6.27 15.53 15.02
CA PHE A 401 -7.24 15.86 13.96
C PHE A 401 -8.61 16.20 14.54
N LYS A 402 -8.92 15.67 15.72
CA LYS A 402 -10.22 15.79 16.35
C LYS A 402 -10.62 17.25 16.51
N GLY A 403 -11.71 17.65 15.87
CA GLY A 403 -12.28 18.99 15.96
C GLY A 403 -11.44 20.11 15.36
N LYS A 404 -10.50 19.80 14.45
CA LYS A 404 -9.70 20.83 13.76
C LYS A 404 -10.53 21.76 12.88
N GLY A 405 -11.73 21.36 12.44
CA GLY A 405 -12.61 22.16 11.60
C GLY A 405 -12.72 21.62 10.18
N ALA A 406 -12.72 22.51 9.19
CA ALA A 406 -12.89 22.17 7.78
C ALA A 406 -11.64 21.50 7.17
N TYR A 407 -11.87 20.51 6.33
CA TYR A 407 -10.83 19.76 5.65
C TYR A 407 -11.27 19.28 4.26
N SER A 408 -10.27 18.94 3.46
CA SER A 408 -10.41 18.12 2.26
C SER A 408 -9.54 16.87 2.39
N ILE A 409 -10.07 15.74 1.93
CA ILE A 409 -9.36 14.46 1.91
C ILE A 409 -9.20 14.03 0.46
N ILE A 410 -8.00 13.60 0.08
CA ILE A 410 -7.72 13.04 -1.23
C ILE A 410 -6.87 11.79 -1.07
N VAL A 411 -7.24 10.73 -1.79
CA VAL A 411 -6.40 9.55 -1.94
C VAL A 411 -5.78 9.59 -3.31
N GLU A 412 -4.46 9.53 -3.35
CA GLU A 412 -3.67 9.51 -4.57
C GLU A 412 -3.10 8.10 -4.78
N PRO A 413 -3.68 7.30 -5.68
CA PRO A 413 -3.16 5.96 -5.95
C PRO A 413 -1.89 6.02 -6.79
N THR A 414 -1.00 5.04 -6.60
CA THR A 414 0.08 4.80 -7.56
C THR A 414 -0.51 4.30 -8.88
N LYS A 415 -0.49 5.15 -9.93
CA LYS A 415 -1.04 4.83 -11.26
C LYS A 415 -0.32 3.66 -11.93
N ASP A 416 1.01 3.69 -11.91
CA ASP A 416 1.86 2.64 -12.46
C ASP A 416 2.43 1.78 -11.32
N LYS A 417 1.92 0.56 -11.17
CA LYS A 417 2.37 -0.36 -10.11
C LYS A 417 3.78 -0.91 -10.31
N THR A 418 4.43 -0.61 -11.44
CA THR A 418 5.80 -1.05 -11.76
C THR A 418 6.87 -0.06 -11.34
N VAL A 419 6.48 1.13 -10.84
CA VAL A 419 7.44 2.14 -10.36
C VAL A 419 8.24 1.63 -9.15
N ALA A 420 9.45 2.19 -9.01
CA ALA A 420 10.27 1.93 -7.85
C ALA A 420 9.52 2.27 -6.54
N PRO A 421 9.77 1.57 -5.43
CA PRO A 421 9.11 1.82 -4.14
C PRO A 421 9.26 3.26 -3.63
N THR A 422 10.38 3.91 -3.93
CA THR A 422 10.63 5.34 -3.68
C THR A 422 9.71 6.28 -4.44
N ASP A 423 9.09 5.79 -5.51
CA ASP A 423 8.16 6.53 -6.34
C ASP A 423 6.68 6.17 -6.12
N LYS A 424 6.38 5.17 -5.29
CA LYS A 424 4.98 4.82 -4.96
C LYS A 424 4.31 5.96 -4.22
N ARG A 425 3.16 6.40 -4.77
CA ARG A 425 2.42 7.59 -4.37
C ARG A 425 1.26 7.34 -3.44
N ASP A 426 0.86 6.09 -3.16
CA ASP A 426 -0.37 5.66 -2.43
C ASP A 426 -0.66 6.42 -1.11
N PHE A 427 -0.92 7.72 -1.19
CA PHE A 427 -0.92 8.68 -0.11
C PHE A 427 -2.34 9.12 0.13
N ILE A 428 -2.67 9.25 1.41
CA ILE A 428 -3.89 9.91 1.86
C ILE A 428 -3.47 11.31 2.29
N TRP A 429 -3.96 12.31 1.58
CA TRP A 429 -3.76 13.72 1.92
C TRP A 429 -4.95 14.22 2.71
N VAL A 430 -4.70 14.83 3.87
CA VAL A 430 -5.69 15.57 4.65
C VAL A 430 -5.25 17.02 4.73
N ILE A 431 -6.05 17.89 4.13
CA ILE A 431 -5.76 19.32 4.03
C ILE A 431 -6.77 20.05 4.89
N PHE A 432 -6.36 20.53 6.05
CA PHE A 432 -7.16 21.41 6.89
C PHE A 432 -7.10 22.83 6.34
N GLY A 433 -8.24 23.53 6.37
CA GLY A 433 -8.36 24.90 5.90
C GLY A 433 -9.76 25.23 5.39
N GLY A 434 -10.03 26.53 5.24
CA GLY A 434 -11.35 27.03 4.86
C GLY A 434 -12.32 27.16 6.04
N ASN A 435 -13.41 27.90 5.84
CA ASN A 435 -14.43 28.19 6.84
C ASN A 435 -13.85 28.66 8.20
N GLY A 436 -12.76 29.44 8.18
CA GLY A 436 -12.09 29.94 9.39
C GLY A 436 -11.08 28.96 10.02
N THR A 437 -10.88 27.79 9.42
CA THR A 437 -9.95 26.77 9.91
C THR A 437 -8.50 27.13 9.58
N LYS A 438 -7.59 26.89 10.53
CA LYS A 438 -6.16 27.07 10.31
C LYS A 438 -5.65 26.07 9.28
N ASN A 439 -4.81 26.55 8.35
CA ASN A 439 -4.27 25.69 7.31
C ASN A 439 -3.22 24.73 7.88
N GLU A 440 -3.40 23.43 7.64
CA GLU A 440 -2.48 22.36 8.01
C GLU A 440 -2.56 21.24 6.96
N VAL A 441 -1.45 20.54 6.71
CA VAL A 441 -1.41 19.47 5.71
C VAL A 441 -0.80 18.22 6.32
N TRP A 442 -1.48 17.10 6.12
CA TRP A 442 -1.05 15.80 6.59
C TRP A 442 -1.02 14.80 5.44
N ARG A 443 -0.04 13.92 5.49
CA ARG A 443 0.12 12.83 4.51
C ARG A 443 0.19 11.50 5.24
N GLY A 444 -0.78 10.64 4.99
CA GLY A 444 -0.87 9.27 5.49
C GLY A 444 -0.46 8.26 4.43
N ARG A 445 0.10 7.12 4.85
CA ARG A 445 0.27 5.94 3.99
C ARG A 445 0.22 4.66 4.80
N LEU A 446 -0.46 3.65 4.28
CA LEU A 446 -0.36 2.28 4.79
C LEU A 446 1.02 1.73 4.44
N ASN A 447 1.76 1.29 5.46
CA ASN A 447 3.17 0.93 5.33
C ASN A 447 3.45 -0.06 4.20
N ARG A 448 2.66 -1.14 4.08
CA ARG A 448 2.86 -2.16 3.04
C ARG A 448 2.75 -1.64 1.61
N LEU A 449 2.04 -0.53 1.38
CA LEU A 449 1.94 0.06 0.05
C LEU A 449 3.23 0.78 -0.36
N GLY A 450 4.07 1.18 0.59
CA GLY A 450 5.37 1.78 0.34
C GLY A 450 6.52 0.78 0.21
N PHE A 451 6.30 -0.51 0.46
CA PHE A 451 7.37 -1.51 0.49
C PHE A 451 7.81 -1.94 -0.92
N GLU A 452 9.06 -2.37 -1.00
CA GLU A 452 9.54 -3.16 -2.13
C GLU A 452 8.84 -4.52 -2.10
N ILE A 453 8.21 -4.91 -3.20
CA ILE A 453 7.77 -6.30 -3.37
C ILE A 453 9.01 -7.02 -3.93
N GLN A 454 9.68 -7.82 -3.09
CA GLN A 454 10.86 -8.58 -3.49
C GLN A 454 10.52 -9.94 -4.08
#